data_AF-A0A7V1WXF1-F1
#
_entry.id   AF-A0A7V1WXF1-F1
#
_cell.length_a   1.000
_cell.length_b   1.000
_cell.length_c   1.000
_cell.angle_alpha   90.00
_cell.angle_beta   90.00
_cell.angle_gamma   90.00
#
_symmetry.space_group_name_H-M   'P 1'
#
loop_
_entity.id
_entity.type
_entity.pdbx_description
1 polymer ?
#
loop_
_entity_poly.entity_id
_entity_poly.type
_entity_poly.pdbx_seq_one_letter_code
_entity_poly.pdbx_strand_id
1 'polypeptide(L)' 'MQAQNDILSLTDIKLLVDTFYERIQKNELLGPIFNERIKDNWPEHLDKMYRFWQTVLLEEYTYGG' A
#
# COMPACT_ATOMS: atom_id res chain seq x y z
N MET A 1 -12.73 -2.99 -24.55
CA MET A 1 -11.83 -2.27 -23.64
C MET A 1 -10.65 -3.19 -23.36
N GLN A 2 -9.44 -2.82 -23.79
CA GLN A 2 -8.23 -3.52 -23.34
C GLN A 2 -8.04 -3.18 -21.87
N ALA A 3 -7.88 -4.18 -21.02
CA ALA A 3 -7.42 -3.96 -19.66
C ALA A 3 -5.98 -3.39 -19.76
N GLN A 4 -5.81 -2.13 -19.35
CA GLN A 4 -4.48 -1.60 -19.11
C GLN A 4 -3.97 -2.28 -17.83
N ASN A 5 -3.15 -3.32 -18.00
CA ASN A 5 -2.45 -3.92 -16.88
C ASN A 5 -1.26 -3.02 -16.55
N ASP A 6 -1.52 -1.89 -15.90
CA ASP A 6 -0.49 -0.93 -15.49
C ASP A 6 0.34 -1.42 -14.29
N ILE A 7 -0.16 -2.43 -13.58
CA ILE A 7 0.48 -3.02 -12.40
C ILE A 7 0.80 -4.47 -12.74
N LEU A 8 2.09 -4.77 -12.91
CA LEU A 8 2.56 -6.09 -13.34
C LEU A 8 3.53 -6.72 -12.35
N SER A 9 3.99 -5.96 -11.35
CA SER A 9 5.05 -6.39 -10.44
C SER A 9 4.89 -5.84 -9.02
N LEU A 10 5.62 -6.44 -8.08
CA LEU A 10 5.77 -5.90 -6.73
C LEU A 10 6.34 -4.48 -6.72
N THR A 11 7.20 -4.13 -7.68
CA THR A 11 7.76 -2.77 -7.78
C THR A 11 6.65 -1.76 -8.07
N ASP A 12 5.72 -2.09 -8.95
CA ASP A 12 4.58 -1.22 -9.28
C ASP A 12 3.65 -1.06 -8.07
N ILE A 13 3.44 -2.15 -7.32
CA ILE A 13 2.66 -2.13 -6.07
C ILE A 13 3.33 -1.24 -5.02
N LYS A 14 4.64 -1.38 -4.82
CA LYS A 14 5.38 -0.55 -3.87
C LYS A 14 5.25 0.92 -4.23
N LEU A 15 5.45 1.26 -5.50
CA LEU A 15 5.29 2.63 -5.99
C LEU A 15 3.87 3.17 -5.72
N LEU A 16 2.84 2.39 -6.00
CA LEU A 16 1.44 2.75 -5.73
C LEU A 16 1.22 3.01 -4.23
N VAL A 17 1.60 2.05 -3.39
CA VAL A 17 1.36 2.09 -1.95
C VAL A 17 2.17 3.22 -1.28
N ASP A 18 3.44 3.39 -1.66
CA ASP A 18 4.31 4.44 -1.13
C ASP A 18 3.79 5.82 -1.50
N THR A 19 3.42 6.01 -2.76
CA THR A 19 2.85 7.29 -3.23
C THR A 19 1.55 7.61 -2.50
N PHE A 20 0.71 6.61 -2.25
CA PHE A 20 -0.52 6.79 -1.49
C PHE A 20 -0.23 7.22 -0.05
N TYR A 21 0.60 6.47 0.68
CA TYR A 21 0.87 6.76 2.08
C TYR A 21 1.71 8.02 2.31
N GLU A 22 2.59 8.39 1.37
CA GLU A 22 3.28 9.68 1.40
C GLU A 22 2.28 10.84 1.34
N ARG A 23 1.25 10.73 0.49
CA ARG A 23 0.17 11.74 0.39
C ARG A 23 -0.71 11.73 1.64
N ILE A 24 -1.01 10.57 2.20
CA ILE A 24 -1.82 10.45 3.43
C ILE A 24 -1.10 11.08 4.62
N GLN A 25 0.20 10.81 4.81
CA GLN A 25 0.96 11.38 5.92
C GLN A 25 1.00 12.90 5.90
N LYS A 26 1.01 13.51 4.70
CA LYS A 26 1.00 14.97 4.50
C LYS A 26 -0.41 15.58 4.50
N ASN A 27 -1.46 14.76 4.52
CA ASN A 27 -2.84 15.24 4.47
C ASN A 27 -3.28 15.74 5.86
N GLU A 28 -3.85 16.95 5.92
CA GLU A 28 -4.23 17.60 7.19
C GLU A 28 -5.33 16.86 7.96
N LEU A 29 -6.24 16.18 7.26
CA LEU A 29 -7.36 15.47 7.87
C LEU A 29 -7.01 14.01 8.18
N LEU A 30 -6.40 13.33 7.22
CA LEU A 30 -6.13 11.89 7.31
C LEU A 30 -4.80 11.59 8.01
N GLY A 31 -3.78 12.43 7.82
CA GLY A 31 -2.45 12.24 8.39
C GLY A 31 -2.47 11.99 9.90
N PRO A 32 -3.14 12.84 10.72
CA PRO A 32 -3.23 12.63 12.16
C PRO A 32 -3.86 11.27 12.54
N ILE A 33 -4.91 10.85 11.84
CA ILE A 33 -5.61 9.59 12.10
C ILE A 33 -4.70 8.39 11.85
N PHE A 34 -4.00 8.37 10.71
CA PHE A 34 -3.09 7.28 10.37
C PHE A 34 -1.86 7.27 11.28
N ASN A 35 -1.27 8.44 11.55
CA ASN A 35 -0.11 8.58 12.42
C ASN A 35 -0.43 8.13 13.86
N GLU A 36 -1.62 8.44 14.39
CA GLU A 36 -2.05 7.99 15.72
C GLU A 36 -2.22 6.47 15.80
N ARG A 37 -2.71 5.84 14.73
CA ARG A 37 -2.99 4.40 14.68
C ARG A 37 -1.76 3.56 14.40
N ILE A 38 -0.94 3.98 13.45
CA ILE A 38 0.26 3.23 13.00
C ILE A 38 1.46 3.52 13.91
N LYS A 39 1.58 4.76 14.40
CA LYS A 39 2.67 5.23 15.26
C LYS A 39 4.03 4.95 14.62
N ASP A 40 4.94 4.27 15.33
CA ASP A 40 6.28 3.96 14.86
C ASP A 40 6.34 2.73 13.93
N ASN A 41 5.22 2.02 13.73
CA ASN A 41 5.17 0.78 12.96
C ASN A 41 4.86 1.00 11.46
N TRP A 42 5.33 2.12 10.90
CA TRP A 42 5.12 2.44 9.49
C TRP A 42 5.75 1.41 8.54
N PRO A 43 7.00 0.94 8.75
CA PRO A 43 7.59 -0.08 7.89
C PRO A 43 6.77 -1.37 7.84
N GLU A 44 6.28 -1.84 9.00
CA GLU A 44 5.47 -3.04 9.12
C GLU A 44 4.10 -2.87 8.46
N HIS A 45 3.49 -1.70 8.63
CA HIS A 45 2.21 -1.37 7.98
C HIS A 45 2.35 -1.35 6.46
N LEU A 46 3.41 -0.74 5.93
CA LEU A 46 3.68 -0.70 4.49
C LEU A 46 3.93 -2.12 3.93
N ASP A 47 4.73 -2.95 4.61
CA ASP A 47 4.94 -4.35 4.18
C ASP A 47 3.63 -5.15 4.12
N LYS A 48 2.76 -4.97 5.12
CA LYS A 48 1.42 -5.57 5.14
C LYS A 48 0.58 -5.11 3.94
N MET A 49 0.64 -3.83 3.59
CA MET A 49 -0.10 -3.26 2.46
C MET A 49 0.44 -3.72 1.11
N TYR A 50 1.76 -3.89 0.96
CA TYR A 50 2.32 -4.48 -0.25
C TYR A 50 1.80 -5.91 -0.45
N ARG A 51 1.84 -6.77 0.58
CA ARG A 51 1.35 -8.16 0.52
C ARG A 51 -0.14 -8.23 0.20
N PHE A 52 -0.94 -7.34 0.81
CA PHE A 52 -2.37 -7.24 0.55
C PHE A 52 -2.64 -6.93 -0.92
N TRP A 53 -2.05 -5.85 -1.46
CA TRP A 53 -2.26 -5.45 -2.85
C TRP A 53 -1.62 -6.40 -3.85
N GLN A 54 -0.53 -7.07 -3.49
CA GLN A 54 0.07 -8.15 -4.28
C GLN A 54 -0.91 -9.32 -4.42
N THR A 55 -1.59 -9.70 -3.35
CA THR A 55 -2.64 -10.73 -3.41
C THR A 55 -3.83 -10.26 -4.25
N VAL A 56 -4.27 -9.02 -4.09
CA VAL A 56 -5.47 -8.49 -4.76
C VAL A 56 -5.26 -8.24 -6.25
N LEU A 57 -4.09 -7.75 -6.66
CA LEU A 57 -3.82 -7.31 -8.04
C LEU A 57 -3.08 -8.37 -8.86
N LEU A 58 -2.21 -9.16 -8.23
CA LEU A 58 -1.39 -10.16 -8.92
C LEU A 58 -1.83 -11.60 -8.63
N GLU A 59 -2.85 -11.81 -7.80
CA GLU A 59 -3.32 -13.13 -7.34
C GLU A 59 -2.21 -13.98 -6.68
N GLU A 60 -1.14 -13.32 -6.21
CA GLU A 60 -0.04 -13.95 -5.50
C GLU A 60 -0.33 -14.01 -4.00
N TYR A 61 -0.74 -15.18 -3.52
CA TYR A 61 -1.10 -15.45 -2.12
C TYR A 61 0.12 -15.40 -1.18
N THR A 62 0.60 -14.20 -0.85
CA THR A 62 1.69 -13.95 0.11
C THR A 62 1.21 -13.38 1.44
N TYR A 63 -0.11 -13.20 1.60
CA TYR A 63 -0.76 -12.68 2.80
C TYR A 63 -1.42 -13.81 3.62
N GLY A 64 -0.86 -14.11 4.79
CA GLY A 64 -1.53 -14.86 5.86
C GLY A 64 -1.98 -13.86 6.92
N GLY A 65 -3.29 -13.71 7.10
CA GLY A 65 -3.91 -12.64 7.91
C GLY A 65 -3.49 -12.57 9.37
#